data_AF-A0A376JYG8-F1
#
_entry.id   AF-A0A376JYG8-F1
#
_cell.length_a   1.000
_cell.length_b   1.000
_cell.length_c   1.000
_cell.angle_alpha   90.00
_cell.angle_beta   90.00
_cell.angle_gamma   90.00
#
_symmetry.space_group_name_H-M   'P 1'
#
loop_
_entity.id
_entity.type
_entity.pdbx_description
1 polymer ?
#
loop_
_entity_poly.entity_id
_entity_poly.type
_entity_poly.pdbx_seq_one_letter_code
_entity_poly.pdbx_strand_id
1 'polypeptide(L)' 'MIDLRSDTVTRPSRAMLEAMMAAPVGDDVYGDDPTVNALQDYAAELSGKEAAIFLPYRHSGQPGRSAQSL' A
#
# COMPACT_ATOMS: atom_id res chain seq x y z
N MET A 1 18.31 -8.68 -18.40
CA MET A 1 18.53 -7.22 -18.38
C MET A 1 18.66 -6.82 -16.92
N ILE A 2 19.73 -6.12 -16.56
CA ILE A 2 19.93 -5.63 -15.18
C ILE A 2 19.46 -4.17 -15.17
N ASP A 3 18.49 -3.84 -14.32
CA ASP A 3 17.91 -2.49 -14.20
C ASP A 3 18.15 -1.97 -12.78
N LEU A 4 18.96 -0.91 -12.65
CA LEU A 4 19.39 -0.33 -11.36
C LEU A 4 18.83 1.08 -11.15
N ARG A 5 17.82 1.50 -11.93
CA ARG A 5 17.30 2.87 -11.88
C ARG A 5 16.54 3.18 -10.59
N SER A 6 15.82 2.20 -10.05
CA SER A 6 15.03 2.30 -8.81
C SER A 6 14.55 0.92 -8.40
N ASP A 7 14.28 0.72 -7.12
CA ASP A 7 13.54 -0.41 -6.57
C ASP A 7 12.09 -0.50 -7.09
N THR A 8 11.47 0.59 -7.52
CA THR A 8 10.10 0.61 -8.08
C THR A 8 9.92 -0.22 -9.36
N VAL A 9 11.01 -0.65 -10.01
CA VAL A 9 10.96 -1.52 -11.20
C VAL A 9 10.74 -3.01 -10.85
N THR A 10 10.69 -3.35 -9.55
CA THR A 10 10.41 -4.71 -9.10
C THR A 10 9.10 -5.24 -9.68
N ARG A 11 9.08 -6.51 -10.04
CA ARG A 11 7.90 -7.22 -10.55
C ARG A 11 7.41 -8.23 -9.52
N PRO A 12 6.10 -8.49 -9.44
CA PRO A 12 5.57 -9.52 -8.55
C PRO A 12 6.14 -10.89 -8.92
N SER A 13 6.51 -11.67 -7.91
CA SER A 13 6.94 -13.06 -8.09
C SER A 13 5.74 -13.95 -8.40
N ARG A 14 5.99 -15.20 -8.86
CA ARG A 14 4.91 -16.16 -9.10
C ARG A 14 4.06 -16.42 -7.86
N ALA A 15 4.69 -16.59 -6.69
CA ALA A 15 3.98 -16.82 -5.44
C ALA A 15 3.11 -15.61 -5.04
N MET A 16 3.59 -14.39 -5.29
CA MET A 16 2.79 -13.17 -5.05
C MET A 16 1.58 -13.12 -5.99
N LEU A 17 1.76 -13.45 -7.28
CA LEU A 17 0.65 -13.52 -8.23
C LEU A 17 -0.38 -14.59 -7.83
N GLU A 18 0.06 -15.77 -7.39
CA GLU A 18 -0.83 -16.82 -6.90
C GLU A 18 -1.64 -16.37 -5.68
N ALA A 19 -1.00 -15.68 -4.72
CA ALA A 19 -1.68 -15.11 -3.57
C ALA A 19 -2.71 -14.03 -3.96
N MET A 20 -2.34 -13.12 -4.88
CA MET A 20 -3.25 -12.09 -5.40
C MET A 20 -4.47 -12.70 -6.08
N MET A 21 -4.28 -13.76 -6.88
CA MET A 21 -5.36 -14.42 -7.61
C MET A 21 -6.29 -15.23 -6.70
N ALA A 22 -5.80 -15.71 -5.56
CA ALA A 22 -6.56 -16.51 -4.61
C ALA A 22 -7.22 -15.69 -3.49
N ALA A 23 -6.88 -14.40 -3.36
CA ALA A 23 -7.35 -13.55 -2.28
C ALA A 23 -8.88 -13.33 -2.36
N PRO A 24 -9.63 -13.51 -1.26
CA PRO A 24 -11.03 -13.09 -1.21
C PRO A 24 -11.11 -11.57 -1.25
N VAL A 25 -12.01 -11.02 -2.06
CA VAL A 25 -12.18 -9.57 -2.25
C VAL A 25 -13.61 -9.15 -1.94
N GLY A 26 -13.78 -7.87 -1.63
CA GLY A 26 -15.06 -7.25 -1.33
C GLY A 26 -15.07 -5.77 -1.72
N ASP A 27 -16.00 -5.00 -1.14
CA ASP A 27 -16.06 -3.55 -1.34
C ASP A 27 -15.37 -2.82 -0.19
N ASP A 28 -14.19 -2.28 -0.45
CA ASP A 28 -13.37 -1.56 0.54
C ASP A 28 -14.00 -0.24 1.02
N VAL A 29 -14.88 0.39 0.22
CA VAL A 29 -15.58 1.62 0.66
C VAL A 29 -16.55 1.31 1.80
N TYR A 30 -17.14 0.11 1.81
CA TYR A 30 -18.01 -0.37 2.87
C TYR A 30 -17.29 -1.17 3.94
N GLY A 31 -15.98 -1.42 3.79
CA GLY A 31 -15.17 -2.21 4.72
C GLY A 31 -15.37 -3.73 4.59
N ASP A 32 -15.94 -4.18 3.49
CA ASP A 32 -16.28 -5.59 3.26
C ASP A 32 -15.16 -6.36 2.53
N ASP A 33 -14.01 -5.75 2.25
CA ASP A 33 -12.87 -6.45 1.65
C ASP A 33 -12.01 -7.15 2.71
N PRO A 34 -12.08 -8.49 2.83
CA PRO A 34 -11.37 -9.21 3.90
C PRO A 34 -9.85 -9.18 3.72
N THR A 35 -9.35 -9.04 2.49
CA THR A 35 -7.90 -9.01 2.24
C THR A 35 -7.32 -7.65 2.59
N VAL A 36 -8.02 -6.56 2.27
CA VAL A 36 -7.60 -5.20 2.67
C VAL A 36 -7.62 -5.06 4.18
N ASN A 37 -8.69 -5.53 4.84
CA ASN A 37 -8.79 -5.49 6.30
C ASN A 37 -7.64 -6.28 6.97
N ALA A 38 -7.38 -7.50 6.52
CA ALA A 38 -6.29 -8.32 7.06
C ALA A 38 -4.90 -7.66 6.88
N LEU A 39 -4.66 -6.98 5.75
CA LEU A 39 -3.42 -6.23 5.53
C LEU A 39 -3.28 -5.05 6.50
N GLN A 40 -4.36 -4.30 6.72
CA GLN A 40 -4.37 -3.14 7.60
C GLN A 40 -4.20 -3.54 9.07
N ASP A 41 -4.92 -4.57 9.53
CA ASP A 41 -4.81 -5.11 10.88
C ASP A 41 -3.38 -5.59 11.17
N TYR A 42 -2.81 -6.38 10.24
CA TYR A 42 -1.43 -6.85 10.36
C TYR A 42 -0.43 -5.69 10.40
N ALA A 43 -0.61 -4.67 9.55
CA ALA A 43 0.28 -3.50 9.53
C ALA A 43 0.17 -2.67 10.82
N ALA A 44 -1.04 -2.51 11.37
CA ALA A 44 -1.28 -1.83 12.63
C ALA A 44 -0.62 -2.57 13.80
N GLU A 45 -0.81 -3.88 13.89
CA GLU A 45 -0.17 -4.74 14.89
C GLU A 45 1.36 -4.69 14.80
N LEU A 46 1.90 -4.88 13.59
CA LEU A 46 3.35 -4.90 13.34
C LEU A 46 4.02 -3.57 13.71
N SER A 47 3.31 -2.45 13.53
CA SER A 47 3.84 -1.11 13.81
C SER A 47 3.48 -0.57 15.20
N GLY A 48 2.69 -1.32 15.99
CA GLY A 48 2.18 -0.88 17.29
C GLY A 48 1.28 0.36 17.20
N LYS A 49 0.51 0.47 16.11
CA LYS A 49 -0.46 1.56 15.88
C LYS A 49 -1.88 1.04 16.06
N GLU A 50 -2.80 1.97 16.32
CA GLU A 50 -4.21 1.63 16.49
C GLU A 50 -4.88 1.22 15.17
N ALA A 51 -4.43 1.77 14.04
CA ALA A 51 -5.00 1.50 12.73
C ALA A 51 -3.97 1.74 11.61
N ALA A 52 -4.25 1.16 10.44
CA ALA A 52 -3.55 1.41 9.18
C ALA A 52 -4.55 1.56 8.03
N ILE A 53 -4.12 2.15 6.90
CA ILE A 53 -4.94 2.31 5.70
C ILE A 53 -4.13 1.95 4.45
N PHE A 54 -4.75 1.20 3.54
CA PHE A 54 -4.17 0.87 2.24
C PHE A 54 -4.43 2.00 1.23
N LEU A 55 -3.41 2.38 0.46
CA LEU A 55 -3.48 3.47 -0.53
C LEU A 55 -2.88 3.01 -1.85
N PRO A 56 -3.40 3.45 -3.02
CA PRO A 56 -2.88 3.02 -4.32
C PRO A 56 -1.42 3.43 -4.59
N TYR A 57 -0.96 4.53 -3.98
CA TYR A 57 0.42 5.00 -4.08
C TYR A 57 0.81 5.79 -2.83
N ARG A 58 2.11 5.83 -2.56
CA ARG A 58 2.69 6.71 -1.54
C ARG A 58 2.81 8.14 -2.11
N HIS A 59 1.95 9.06 -1.70
CA HIS A 59 2.28 10.49 -1.69
C HIS A 59 1.75 11.12 -0.40
N SER A 60 2.57 11.04 0.64
CA SER A 60 2.37 11.74 1.90
C SER A 60 3.01 13.13 1.81
N GLY A 61 2.24 14.16 2.11
CA GLY A 61 2.55 15.57 1.88
C GLY A 61 3.96 16.05 2.27
N GLN A 62 4.52 16.91 1.41
CA GLN A 62 5.49 17.91 1.86
C GLN A 62 4.72 19.06 2.52
N PRO A 63 4.91 19.35 3.82
CA PRO A 63 4.62 20.69 4.32
C PRO A 63 5.74 21.62 3.83
N GLY A 64 5.40 22.52 2.91
CA GLY A 64 6.26 23.66 2.56
C GLY A 64 6.65 23.75 1.09
N ARG A 65 5.77 24.31 0.26
CA ARG A 65 6.17 25.16 -0.88
C ARG A 65 5.00 25.99 -1.45
N SER A 66 4.53 26.97 -0.67
CA SER A 66 3.98 28.24 -1.20
C SER A 66 3.69 29.23 -0.07
N ALA A 67 4.75 29.62 0.65
CA ALA A 67 4.80 30.88 1.38
C ALA A 67 6.19 31.50 1.16
N GLN A 68 6.53 31.74 -0.10
CA GLN A 68 7.56 32.71 -0.47
C GLN A 68 7.02 33.50 -1.65
N SER A 69 6.57 34.71 -1.32
CA SER A 69 6.84 35.93 -2.06
C SER A 69 6.60 35.90 -3.58
N LEU A 70 5.44 36.39 -3.99
CA LEU A 70 5.27 37.62 -4.80
C LEU A 70 3.78 38.00 -4.82
#